data_AF-A0A949SUR8-F1
#
_entry.id   AF-A0A949SUR8-F1
#
_cell.length_a   1.000
_cell.length_b   1.000
_cell.length_c   1.000
_cell.angle_alpha   90.00
_cell.angle_beta   90.00
_cell.angle_gamma   90.00
#
_symmetry.space_group_name_H-M   'P 1'
#
loop_
_entity.id
_entity.type
_entity.pdbx_description
1 polymer ?
#
loop_
_entity_poly.entity_id
_entity_poly.type
_entity_poly.pdbx_seq_one_letter_code
_entity_poly.pdbx_strand_id
1 'polypeptide(L)'
;MKLNAITTRSDIETPRRAIDFVTWYEALLDRIRIEPDRELREQVLMRSGLAKVFYEELFPIYRLMQIKAADWTDVEVTPVLGNQNYDARIVCRGTRPTGLPDWLEVTCVVDGRDDKFRMRHLVDHGITSMTGAVKTPRERGRAKVEIDDDVQSCDDTVAGMLRLLEMRIVDKVAKIYPANTALILFVESHGTFRDKPYQSVLQDFVKARRAELRRVFPSVFLFTSLEGFLGEYSG
;
A
#
# COMPACT_ATOMS: atom_id res chain seq x y z
N MET A 1 -8.15 -22.78 1.04
CA MET A 1 -6.93 -22.52 1.85
C MET A 1 -6.84 -21.03 2.08
N LYS A 2 -6.49 -20.59 3.29
CA LYS A 2 -6.31 -19.15 3.60
C LYS A 2 -4.84 -18.78 3.57
N LEU A 3 -4.54 -17.49 3.40
CA LEU A 3 -3.17 -16.97 3.43
C LEU A 3 -2.40 -17.35 4.70
N ASN A 4 -3.11 -17.55 5.82
CA ASN A 4 -2.53 -18.03 7.09
C ASN A 4 -1.87 -19.42 7.00
N ALA A 5 -2.17 -20.21 5.97
CA ALA A 5 -1.49 -21.48 5.71
C ALA A 5 -0.18 -21.29 4.92
N ILE A 6 0.01 -20.13 4.28
CA ILE A 6 1.22 -19.78 3.54
C ILE A 6 2.22 -19.05 4.45
N THR A 7 1.74 -18.08 5.23
CA THR A 7 2.53 -17.32 6.21
C THR A 7 1.73 -17.08 7.48
N THR A 8 2.41 -16.82 8.59
CA THR A 8 1.77 -16.56 9.89
C THR A 8 2.12 -15.17 10.38
N ARG A 9 1.39 -14.66 11.38
CA ARG A 9 1.73 -13.38 12.02
C ARG A 9 3.16 -13.38 12.57
N SER A 10 3.54 -14.45 13.26
CA SER A 10 4.89 -14.61 13.82
C SER A 10 5.98 -14.59 12.73
N ASP A 11 5.69 -15.24 11.58
CA ASP A 11 6.59 -15.19 10.42
C ASP A 11 6.71 -13.77 9.87
N ILE A 12 5.60 -13.03 9.74
CA ILE A 12 5.60 -11.63 9.28
C ILE A 12 6.39 -10.72 10.23
N GLU A 13 6.22 -10.88 11.54
CA GLU A 13 6.88 -10.06 12.57
C GLU A 13 8.32 -10.50 12.88
N THR A 14 8.87 -11.44 12.10
CA THR A 14 10.28 -11.81 12.23
C THR A 14 11.18 -10.72 11.65
N PRO A 15 12.16 -10.18 12.42
CA PRO A 15 13.13 -9.24 11.89
C PRO A 15 13.93 -9.82 10.73
N ARG A 16 14.08 -9.06 9.65
CA ARG A 16 14.84 -9.47 8.45
C ARG A 16 15.70 -8.32 7.96
N ARG A 17 16.89 -8.61 7.44
CA ARG A 17 17.66 -7.59 6.70
C ARG A 17 16.88 -7.18 5.45
N ALA A 18 17.14 -5.99 4.92
CA ALA A 18 16.42 -5.49 3.75
C ALA A 18 16.38 -6.50 2.58
N ILE A 19 17.52 -7.12 2.25
CA ILE A 19 17.59 -8.12 1.16
C ILE A 19 16.86 -9.43 1.51
N ASP A 20 16.91 -9.85 2.77
CA ASP A 20 16.23 -11.07 3.24
C ASP A 20 14.72 -10.86 3.25
N PHE A 21 14.26 -9.64 3.56
CA PHE A 21 12.87 -9.24 3.48
C PHE A 21 12.34 -9.29 2.04
N VAL A 22 13.11 -8.74 1.09
CA VAL A 22 12.79 -8.80 -0.35
C VAL A 22 12.67 -10.25 -0.81
N THR A 23 13.67 -11.07 -0.52
CA THR A 23 13.70 -12.49 -0.90
C THR A 23 12.54 -13.27 -0.30
N TRP A 24 12.25 -13.04 0.98
CA TRP A 24 11.13 -13.68 1.67
C TRP A 24 9.78 -13.28 1.06
N TYR A 25 9.58 -11.99 0.81
CA TYR A 25 8.32 -11.48 0.25
C TYR A 25 8.07 -12.02 -1.17
N GLU A 26 9.11 -12.08 -2.01
CA GLU A 26 9.03 -12.65 -3.35
C GLU A 26 8.69 -14.15 -3.32
N ALA A 27 9.31 -14.91 -2.41
CA ALA A 27 8.96 -16.32 -2.22
C ALA A 27 7.50 -16.51 -1.79
N LEU A 28 6.95 -15.60 -0.97
CA LEU A 28 5.54 -15.62 -0.61
C LEU A 28 4.63 -15.29 -1.81
N LEU A 29 4.98 -14.28 -2.61
CA LEU A 29 4.25 -13.95 -3.84
C LEU A 29 4.19 -15.15 -4.78
N ASP A 30 5.32 -15.84 -4.99
CA ASP A 30 5.38 -17.01 -5.86
C ASP A 30 4.49 -18.13 -5.36
N ARG A 31 4.50 -18.42 -4.05
CA ARG A 31 3.61 -19.41 -3.44
C ARG A 31 2.14 -19.06 -3.62
N ILE A 32 1.78 -17.79 -3.44
CA ILE A 32 0.39 -17.32 -3.67
C ILE A 32 0.00 -17.47 -5.14
N ARG A 33 0.90 -17.15 -6.07
CA ARG A 33 0.65 -17.17 -7.52
C ARG A 33 0.41 -18.58 -8.06
N ILE A 34 1.18 -19.56 -7.62
CA ILE A 34 1.08 -20.95 -8.13
C ILE A 34 -0.06 -21.74 -7.48
N GLU A 35 -0.62 -21.25 -6.38
CA GLU A 35 -1.68 -21.94 -5.66
C GLU A 35 -3.02 -21.86 -6.42
N PRO A 36 -3.62 -23.01 -6.80
CA PRO A 36 -4.90 -23.03 -7.51
C PRO A 36 -6.13 -22.79 -6.62
N ASP A 37 -5.97 -22.70 -5.30
CA ASP A 37 -7.08 -22.61 -4.35
C ASP A 37 -7.95 -21.35 -4.54
N ARG A 38 -9.25 -21.59 -4.75
CA ARG A 38 -10.24 -20.53 -4.98
C ARG A 38 -10.43 -19.63 -3.77
N GLU A 39 -10.48 -20.19 -2.56
CA GLU A 39 -10.68 -19.41 -1.32
C GLU A 39 -9.51 -18.44 -1.10
N LEU A 40 -8.28 -18.87 -1.39
CA LEU A 40 -7.09 -18.01 -1.34
C LEU A 40 -7.20 -16.86 -2.34
N ARG A 41 -7.58 -17.15 -3.60
CA ARG A 41 -7.75 -16.13 -4.64
C ARG A 41 -8.80 -15.10 -4.26
N GLU A 42 -9.94 -15.55 -3.77
CA GLU A 42 -10.99 -14.65 -3.28
C GLU A 42 -10.49 -13.81 -2.10
N GLN A 43 -9.74 -14.40 -1.17
CA GLN A 43 -9.17 -13.68 -0.04
C GLN A 43 -8.19 -12.59 -0.48
N VAL A 44 -7.33 -12.90 -1.45
CA VAL A 44 -6.33 -12.00 -2.05
C VAL A 44 -7.01 -10.84 -2.77
N LEU A 45 -7.95 -11.13 -3.68
CA LEU A 45 -8.71 -10.12 -4.43
C LEU A 45 -9.48 -9.19 -3.48
N MET A 46 -10.15 -9.76 -2.48
CA MET A 46 -10.94 -8.99 -1.51
C MET A 46 -10.09 -8.29 -0.43
N ARG A 47 -8.76 -8.46 -0.44
CA ARG A 47 -7.82 -7.97 0.59
C ARG A 47 -8.35 -8.19 2.00
N SER A 48 -8.65 -9.45 2.33
CA SER A 48 -9.31 -9.80 3.60
C SER A 48 -8.43 -10.61 4.54
N GLY A 49 -8.59 -10.38 5.84
CA GLY A 49 -7.73 -10.98 6.86
C GLY A 49 -6.26 -10.62 6.63
N LEU A 50 -5.38 -11.62 6.60
CA LEU A 50 -3.94 -11.40 6.42
C LEU A 50 -3.57 -10.88 5.03
N ALA A 51 -4.41 -11.10 4.01
CA ALA A 51 -4.17 -10.55 2.68
C ALA A 51 -4.24 -9.02 2.66
N LYS A 52 -5.03 -8.42 3.57
CA LYS A 52 -5.05 -6.97 3.75
C LYS A 52 -3.68 -6.44 4.15
N VAL A 53 -3.15 -6.97 5.24
CA VAL A 53 -1.80 -6.65 5.76
C VAL A 53 -0.74 -6.89 4.67
N PHE A 54 -0.82 -8.03 3.98
CA PHE A 54 0.13 -8.40 2.95
C PHE A 54 0.21 -7.35 1.82
N TYR A 55 -0.92 -6.92 1.28
CA TYR A 55 -0.93 -5.98 0.14
C TYR A 55 -0.95 -4.50 0.53
N GLU A 56 -1.50 -4.13 1.69
CA GLU A 56 -1.64 -2.73 2.10
C GLU A 56 -0.50 -2.23 3.00
N GLU A 57 0.19 -3.12 3.71
CA GLU A 57 1.27 -2.75 4.65
C GLU A 57 2.62 -3.35 4.21
N LEU A 58 2.68 -4.67 3.96
CA LEU A 58 3.93 -5.34 3.63
C LEU A 58 4.40 -5.02 2.21
N PHE A 59 3.49 -4.94 1.23
CA PHE A 59 3.88 -4.63 -0.15
C PHE A 59 4.59 -3.26 -0.28
N PRO A 60 4.09 -2.16 0.30
CA PRO A 60 4.81 -0.89 0.29
C PRO A 60 6.18 -0.95 0.98
N ILE A 61 6.28 -1.67 2.11
CA ILE A 61 7.56 -1.88 2.79
C ILE A 61 8.53 -2.67 1.90
N TYR A 62 8.05 -3.73 1.25
CA TYR A 62 8.83 -4.50 0.27
C TYR A 62 9.38 -3.61 -0.84
N ARG A 63 8.56 -2.73 -1.43
CA ARG A 63 9.01 -1.78 -2.46
C ARG A 63 10.09 -0.83 -1.96
N LEU A 64 9.99 -0.36 -0.72
CA LEU A 64 11.05 0.44 -0.10
C LEU A 64 12.33 -0.38 0.09
N MET A 65 12.22 -1.61 0.60
CA MET A 65 13.38 -2.48 0.80
C MET A 65 14.09 -2.80 -0.51
N GLN A 66 13.37 -3.03 -1.61
CA GLN A 66 13.99 -3.27 -2.93
C GLN A 66 14.93 -2.14 -3.36
N ILE A 67 14.58 -0.90 -3.01
CA ILE A 67 15.34 0.29 -3.43
C ILE A 67 16.48 0.56 -2.46
N LYS A 68 16.23 0.37 -1.17
CA LYS A 68 17.19 0.69 -0.12
C LYS A 68 18.13 -0.46 0.22
N ALA A 69 17.89 -1.68 -0.26
CA ALA A 69 18.67 -2.87 0.13
C ALA A 69 20.19 -2.72 -0.07
N ALA A 70 20.63 -1.99 -1.10
CA ALA A 70 22.04 -1.73 -1.35
C ALA A 70 22.66 -0.75 -0.32
N ASP A 71 21.88 0.24 0.13
CA ASP A 71 22.33 1.26 1.09
C ASP A 71 22.11 0.81 2.55
N TRP A 72 21.17 -0.10 2.77
CA TRP A 72 20.66 -0.53 4.07
C TRP A 72 21.11 -1.96 4.39
N THR A 73 22.40 -2.26 4.14
CA THR A 73 22.94 -3.62 4.29
C THR A 73 22.87 -4.14 5.72
N ASP A 74 23.05 -3.26 6.72
CA ASP A 74 23.06 -3.61 8.14
C ASP A 74 21.75 -3.28 8.85
N VAL A 75 20.69 -3.02 8.07
CA VAL A 75 19.38 -2.63 8.57
C VAL A 75 18.44 -3.83 8.57
N GLU A 76 17.84 -4.07 9.73
CA GLU A 76 16.75 -5.01 9.92
C GLU A 76 15.42 -4.25 9.92
N VAL A 77 14.45 -4.77 9.17
CA VAL A 77 13.05 -4.35 9.19
C VAL A 77 12.22 -5.41 9.91
N THR A 78 11.31 -4.96 10.77
CA THR A 78 10.37 -5.81 11.49
C THR A 78 8.98 -5.23 11.31
N PRO A 79 8.14 -5.80 10.42
CA PRO A 79 6.72 -5.47 10.42
C PRO A 79 6.11 -5.71 11.79
N VAL A 80 5.15 -4.87 12.18
CA VAL A 80 4.46 -4.98 13.47
C VAL A 80 2.96 -5.01 13.20
N LEU A 81 2.30 -6.09 13.60
CA LEU A 81 0.87 -6.27 13.37
C LEU A 81 0.11 -5.87 14.62
N GLY A 82 -0.71 -4.83 14.55
CA GLY A 82 -1.43 -4.38 15.73
C GLY A 82 -2.14 -3.05 15.57
N ASN A 83 -2.26 -2.33 16.69
CA ASN A 83 -2.96 -1.04 16.78
C ASN A 83 -2.01 0.09 17.21
N GLN A 84 -0.72 -0.08 16.95
CA GLN A 84 0.29 0.95 17.12
C GLN A 84 0.26 1.93 15.92
N ASN A 85 0.75 3.15 16.11
CA ASN A 85 0.81 4.17 15.05
C ASN A 85 2.06 4.01 14.17
N TYR A 86 2.42 2.79 13.78
CA TYR A 86 3.50 2.49 12.83
C TYR A 86 3.34 1.05 12.35
N ASP A 87 3.76 0.74 11.14
CA ASP A 87 3.60 -0.58 10.53
C ASP A 87 4.89 -1.40 10.55
N ALA A 88 6.05 -0.76 10.72
CA ALA A 88 7.30 -1.46 10.92
C ALA A 88 8.30 -0.70 11.79
N ARG A 89 9.19 -1.47 12.42
CA ARG A 89 10.38 -0.99 13.13
C ARG A 89 11.61 -1.22 12.27
N ILE A 90 12.54 -0.27 12.36
CA ILE A 90 13.84 -0.32 11.70
C ILE A 90 14.94 -0.34 12.76
N VAL A 91 15.89 -1.27 12.63
CA VAL A 91 17.03 -1.40 13.54
C VAL A 91 18.31 -1.52 12.71
N CYS A 92 19.28 -0.66 12.94
CA CYS A 92 20.61 -0.78 12.34
C CYS A 92 21.55 -1.50 13.31
N ARG A 93 22.17 -2.60 12.86
CA ARG A 93 23.15 -3.38 13.63
C ARG A 93 24.60 -2.93 13.39
N GLY A 94 24.83 -2.20 12.30
CA GLY A 94 26.14 -1.68 11.90
C GLY A 94 26.18 -0.16 11.82
N THR A 95 26.87 0.36 10.82
CA THR A 95 26.99 1.80 10.61
C THR A 95 25.64 2.37 10.18
N ARG A 96 25.09 3.29 10.99
CA ARG A 96 23.78 3.89 10.73
C ARG A 96 23.83 4.81 9.51
N PRO A 97 23.06 4.52 8.44
CA PRO A 97 22.93 5.44 7.31
C PRO A 97 22.34 6.78 7.76
N THR A 98 22.79 7.86 7.13
CA THR A 98 22.22 9.20 7.38
C THR A 98 20.75 9.20 6.97
N GLY A 99 19.88 9.75 7.82
CA GLY A 99 18.44 9.81 7.55
C GLY A 99 17.69 8.48 7.71
N LEU A 100 18.31 7.43 8.27
CA LEU A 100 17.61 6.17 8.55
C LEU A 100 16.48 6.38 9.58
N PRO A 101 15.21 6.12 9.22
CA PRO A 101 14.11 6.19 10.18
C PRO A 101 14.18 5.06 11.20
N ASP A 102 13.58 5.25 12.37
CA ASP A 102 13.43 4.17 13.37
C ASP A 102 12.11 3.41 13.19
N TRP A 103 11.13 4.04 12.54
CA TRP A 103 9.79 3.52 12.33
C TRP A 103 9.29 3.84 10.92
N LEU A 104 8.48 2.96 10.36
CA LEU A 104 7.77 3.18 9.10
C LEU A 104 6.27 3.17 9.37
N GLU A 105 5.58 4.18 8.86
CA GLU A 105 4.13 4.23 8.75
C GLU A 105 3.76 4.11 7.29
N VAL A 106 2.78 3.25 6.97
CA VAL A 106 2.26 3.05 5.63
C VAL A 106 0.89 3.71 5.50
N THR A 107 0.68 4.32 4.35
CA THR A 107 -0.63 4.81 3.93
C THR A 107 -0.88 4.32 2.53
N CYS A 108 -1.74 3.31 2.42
CA CYS A 108 -2.25 2.83 1.15
C CYS A 108 -3.48 3.66 0.74
N VAL A 109 -3.34 4.43 -0.34
CA VAL A 109 -4.44 5.14 -0.97
C VAL A 109 -5.04 4.22 -2.03
N VAL A 110 -6.21 3.68 -1.69
CA VAL A 110 -7.08 2.87 -2.55
C VAL A 110 -8.42 3.61 -2.65
N ASP A 111 -9.16 3.39 -3.72
CA ASP A 111 -10.53 3.88 -3.93
C ASP A 111 -11.59 3.20 -3.00
N GLY A 112 -11.20 2.98 -1.75
CA GLY A 112 -12.02 2.68 -0.59
C GLY A 112 -13.10 1.61 -0.80
N ARG A 113 -14.35 2.05 -0.57
CA ARG A 113 -15.53 1.17 -0.54
C ARG A 113 -15.90 0.64 -1.92
N ASP A 114 -15.67 1.44 -2.95
CA ASP A 114 -16.05 1.12 -4.32
C ASP A 114 -15.11 0.07 -4.89
N ASP A 115 -13.80 0.19 -4.66
CA ASP A 115 -12.81 -0.84 -5.02
C ASP A 115 -13.16 -2.21 -4.38
N LYS A 116 -13.57 -2.23 -3.11
CA LYS A 116 -14.02 -3.48 -2.45
C LYS A 116 -15.22 -4.12 -3.15
N PHE A 117 -16.17 -3.31 -3.63
CA PHE A 117 -17.32 -3.82 -4.37
C PHE A 117 -16.95 -4.26 -5.79
N ARG A 118 -16.02 -3.58 -6.45
CA ARG A 118 -15.43 -4.04 -7.72
C ARG A 118 -14.75 -5.38 -7.58
N MET A 119 -13.92 -5.55 -6.56
CA MET A 119 -13.25 -6.83 -6.30
C MET A 119 -14.26 -7.94 -5.98
N ARG A 120 -15.37 -7.61 -5.29
CA ARG A 120 -16.46 -8.58 -5.08
C ARG A 120 -17.12 -8.97 -6.40
N HIS A 121 -17.46 -7.99 -7.23
CA HIS A 121 -18.04 -8.25 -8.55
C HIS A 121 -17.11 -9.08 -9.42
N LEU A 122 -15.80 -8.78 -9.41
CA LEU A 122 -14.78 -9.54 -10.12
C LEU A 122 -14.73 -11.01 -9.64
N VAL A 123 -14.80 -11.24 -8.33
CA VAL A 123 -14.86 -12.60 -7.75
C VAL A 123 -16.11 -13.35 -8.21
N ASP A 124 -17.26 -12.67 -8.21
CA ASP A 124 -18.56 -13.30 -8.47
C ASP A 124 -18.80 -13.54 -9.98
N HIS A 125 -18.27 -12.68 -10.85
CA HIS A 125 -18.55 -12.67 -12.30
C HIS A 125 -17.33 -12.94 -13.20
N GLY A 126 -16.11 -12.95 -12.64
CA GLY A 126 -14.87 -13.16 -13.39
C GLY A 126 -14.38 -11.94 -14.18
N ILE A 127 -15.19 -10.88 -14.27
CA ILE A 127 -14.86 -9.60 -14.92
C ILE A 127 -15.43 -8.43 -14.11
N THR A 128 -14.78 -7.28 -14.19
CA THR A 128 -15.30 -6.02 -13.65
C THR A 128 -14.76 -4.84 -14.45
N SER A 129 -15.55 -3.79 -14.56
CA SER A 129 -15.04 -2.49 -14.99
C SER A 129 -14.27 -1.82 -13.85
N MET A 130 -13.16 -1.18 -14.22
CA MET A 130 -12.30 -0.46 -13.29
C MET A 130 -12.83 0.94 -12.97
N THR A 131 -13.62 1.50 -13.88
CA THR A 131 -14.26 2.82 -13.81
C THR A 131 -15.78 2.70 -13.68
N GLY A 132 -16.47 3.82 -13.47
CA GLY A 132 -17.93 3.93 -13.44
C GLY A 132 -18.58 3.73 -12.08
N ALA A 133 -19.83 4.16 -11.91
CA ALA A 133 -20.45 4.18 -10.59
C ALA A 133 -20.69 2.77 -10.04
N VAL A 134 -20.36 2.56 -8.75
CA VAL A 134 -20.75 1.35 -8.02
C VAL A 134 -22.14 1.56 -7.44
N LYS A 135 -23.11 0.77 -7.92
CA LYS A 135 -24.47 0.76 -7.41
C LYS A 135 -24.66 -0.44 -6.49
N THR A 136 -25.27 -0.18 -5.33
CA THR A 136 -25.65 -1.22 -4.37
C THR A 136 -27.16 -1.20 -4.13
N PRO A 137 -27.99 -1.58 -5.13
CA PRO A 137 -29.42 -1.70 -4.94
C PRO A 137 -29.73 -2.63 -3.76
N ARG A 138 -30.53 -2.13 -2.81
CA ARG A 138 -31.06 -2.95 -1.72
C ARG A 138 -32.21 -3.78 -2.26
N GLU A 139 -31.91 -4.97 -2.76
CA GLU A 139 -32.93 -5.98 -3.06
C GLU A 139 -33.08 -6.94 -1.87
N ARG A 140 -34.31 -7.45 -1.67
CA ARG A 140 -34.73 -8.26 -0.51
C ARG A 140 -33.74 -9.40 -0.20
N GLY A 141 -32.84 -9.17 0.74
CA GLY A 141 -32.00 -10.20 1.39
C GLY A 141 -30.58 -10.36 0.85
N ARG A 142 -30.20 -9.79 -0.30
CA ARG A 142 -28.80 -9.78 -0.79
C ARG A 142 -28.52 -8.46 -1.51
N ALA A 143 -27.47 -7.74 -1.08
CA ALA A 143 -26.99 -6.57 -1.80
C ALA A 143 -26.38 -7.05 -3.12
N LYS A 144 -27.06 -6.79 -4.24
CA LYS A 144 -26.48 -6.97 -5.57
C LYS A 144 -25.55 -5.78 -5.82
N VAL A 145 -24.32 -6.05 -6.21
CA VAL A 145 -23.38 -5.00 -6.66
C VAL A 145 -23.53 -4.91 -8.17
N GLU A 146 -23.80 -3.71 -8.67
CA GLU A 146 -23.81 -3.40 -10.09
C GLU A 146 -22.75 -2.34 -10.36
N ILE A 147 -22.02 -2.49 -11.46
CA ILE A 147 -20.95 -1.58 -11.86
C ILE A 147 -21.32 -1.07 -13.24
N ASP A 148 -21.47 0.24 -13.35
CA ASP A 148 -21.69 0.86 -14.65
C ASP A 148 -20.41 0.79 -15.48
N ASP A 149 -20.53 0.38 -16.74
CA ASP A 149 -19.46 0.52 -17.73
C ASP A 149 -19.40 1.98 -18.19
N ASP A 150 -18.72 2.82 -17.41
CA ASP A 150 -18.52 4.23 -17.73
C ASP A 150 -17.07 4.52 -18.12
N VAL A 151 -16.89 5.34 -19.15
CA VAL A 151 -15.58 5.82 -19.58
C VAL A 151 -15.33 7.15 -18.89
N GLN A 152 -14.67 7.10 -17.74
CA GLN A 152 -14.23 8.30 -17.04
C GLN A 152 -12.94 8.84 -17.66
N SER A 153 -12.81 10.17 -17.63
CA SER A 153 -11.54 10.80 -18.03
C SER A 153 -10.44 10.43 -17.02
N CYS A 154 -9.20 10.34 -17.51
CA CYS A 154 -8.04 10.15 -16.66
C CYS A 154 -7.91 11.30 -15.64
N ASP A 155 -8.24 12.53 -16.04
CA ASP A 155 -8.17 13.71 -15.17
C ASP A 155 -9.12 13.62 -13.98
N ASP A 156 -10.35 13.15 -14.18
CA ASP A 156 -11.33 12.97 -13.10
C ASP A 156 -10.87 11.89 -12.11
N THR A 157 -10.31 10.79 -12.64
CA THR A 157 -9.76 9.69 -11.84
C THR A 157 -8.59 10.19 -10.99
N VAL A 158 -7.66 10.93 -11.61
CA VAL A 158 -6.51 11.54 -10.92
C VAL A 158 -6.98 12.51 -9.84
N ALA A 159 -7.91 13.42 -10.16
CA ALA A 159 -8.45 14.37 -9.19
C ALA A 159 -9.13 13.66 -7.99
N GLY A 160 -9.84 12.55 -8.25
CA GLY A 160 -10.41 11.69 -7.21
C GLY A 160 -9.33 11.12 -6.28
N MET A 161 -8.29 10.52 -6.85
CA MET A 161 -7.17 9.96 -6.07
C MET A 161 -6.40 11.01 -5.28
N LEU A 162 -6.19 12.21 -5.84
CA LEU A 162 -5.54 13.31 -5.13
C LEU A 162 -6.37 13.80 -3.93
N ARG A 163 -7.72 13.85 -4.06
CA ARG A 163 -8.61 14.14 -2.91
C ARG A 163 -8.52 13.07 -1.84
N LEU A 164 -8.49 11.79 -2.21
CA LEU A 164 -8.31 10.72 -1.24
C LEU A 164 -6.96 10.82 -0.54
N LEU A 165 -5.89 11.09 -1.28
CA LEU A 165 -4.54 11.29 -0.73
C LEU A 165 -4.50 12.49 0.22
N GLU A 166 -5.14 13.61 -0.12
CA GLU A 166 -5.30 14.77 0.77
C GLU A 166 -5.89 14.35 2.12
N MET A 167 -7.05 13.68 2.09
CA MET A 167 -7.75 13.26 3.30
C MET A 167 -6.85 12.36 4.16
N ARG A 168 -6.13 11.42 3.54
CA ARG A 168 -5.21 10.55 4.29
C ARG A 168 -4.03 11.32 4.87
N ILE A 169 -3.46 12.28 4.14
CA ILE A 169 -2.38 13.13 4.67
C ILE A 169 -2.87 13.89 5.90
N VAL A 170 -4.03 14.56 5.81
CA VAL A 170 -4.65 15.29 6.93
C VAL A 170 -4.87 14.38 8.14
N ASP A 171 -5.43 13.19 7.94
CA ASP A 171 -5.65 12.22 9.01
C ASP A 171 -4.34 11.75 9.66
N LYS A 172 -3.26 11.62 8.89
CA LYS A 172 -1.96 11.19 9.40
C LYS A 172 -1.28 12.33 10.16
N VAL A 173 -1.23 13.55 9.63
CA VAL A 173 -0.54 14.66 10.33
C VAL A 173 -1.23 15.08 11.63
N ALA A 174 -2.50 14.74 11.82
CA ALA A 174 -3.23 14.96 13.06
C ALA A 174 -2.89 13.95 14.18
N LYS A 175 -2.15 12.88 13.88
CA LYS A 175 -1.80 11.82 14.84
C LYS A 175 -0.42 12.03 15.45
N ILE A 176 -0.22 11.39 16.60
CA ILE A 176 1.07 11.37 17.30
C ILE A 176 1.80 10.07 16.93
N TYR A 177 3.02 10.24 16.41
CA TYR A 177 3.91 9.16 16.03
C TYR A 177 5.12 9.11 16.95
N PRO A 178 5.77 7.94 17.10
CA PRO A 178 7.12 7.90 17.64
C PRO A 178 8.06 8.84 16.86
N ALA A 179 9.06 9.40 17.55
CA ALA A 179 10.06 10.23 16.91
C ALA A 179 10.77 9.47 15.78
N ASN A 180 11.16 10.19 14.72
CA ASN A 180 11.86 9.62 13.57
C ASN A 180 11.07 8.53 12.81
N THR A 181 9.75 8.71 12.70
CA THR A 181 8.87 7.89 11.85
C THR A 181 8.90 8.42 10.41
N ALA A 182 9.20 7.57 9.43
CA ALA A 182 9.02 7.90 8.03
C ALA A 182 7.65 7.44 7.52
N LEU A 183 7.09 8.19 6.56
CA LEU A 183 5.82 7.86 5.92
C LEU A 183 6.05 7.24 4.54
N ILE A 184 5.40 6.11 4.27
CA ILE A 184 5.29 5.52 2.93
C ILE A 184 3.89 5.84 2.41
N LEU A 185 3.83 6.73 1.42
CA LEU A 185 2.63 7.01 0.64
C LEU A 185 2.60 6.05 -0.55
N PHE A 186 1.72 5.05 -0.48
CA PHE A 186 1.53 4.08 -1.56
C PHE A 186 0.20 4.32 -2.25
N VAL A 187 0.23 4.67 -3.53
CA VAL A 187 -0.97 4.95 -4.33
C VAL A 187 -1.27 3.76 -5.23
N GLU A 188 -2.27 2.98 -4.83
CA GLU A 188 -2.83 1.92 -5.66
C GLU A 188 -3.77 2.54 -6.68
N SER A 189 -3.37 2.53 -7.95
CA SER A 189 -4.07 3.30 -8.97
C SER A 189 -4.50 2.50 -10.18
N HIS A 190 -4.30 1.18 -10.17
CA HIS A 190 -4.62 0.27 -11.29
C HIS A 190 -4.11 0.79 -12.66
N GLY A 191 -3.04 1.58 -12.66
CA GLY A 191 -2.44 2.18 -13.85
C GLY A 191 -2.82 3.63 -14.19
N THR A 192 -3.61 4.31 -13.37
CA THR A 192 -3.91 5.74 -13.56
C THR A 192 -2.63 6.60 -13.62
N PHE A 193 -1.64 6.29 -12.78
CA PHE A 193 -0.35 6.99 -12.74
C PHE A 193 0.74 6.29 -13.57
N ARG A 194 0.38 5.51 -14.59
CA ARG A 194 1.36 4.88 -15.48
C ARG A 194 2.09 5.92 -16.33
N ASP A 195 1.39 6.94 -16.80
CA ASP A 195 1.98 7.94 -17.69
C ASP A 195 2.71 9.05 -16.92
N LYS A 196 3.88 9.45 -17.44
CA LYS A 196 4.75 10.47 -16.82
C LYS A 196 4.04 11.77 -16.43
N PRO A 197 3.14 12.35 -17.23
CA PRO A 197 2.45 13.59 -16.85
C PRO A 197 1.67 13.45 -15.53
N TYR A 198 0.96 12.34 -15.33
CA TYR A 198 0.21 12.11 -14.11
C TYR A 198 1.11 11.77 -12.93
N GLN A 199 2.25 11.10 -13.15
CA GLN A 199 3.27 10.91 -12.11
C GLN A 199 3.81 12.25 -11.61
N SER A 200 4.10 13.19 -12.50
CA SER A 200 4.55 14.53 -12.13
C SER A 200 3.50 15.28 -11.34
N VAL A 201 2.22 15.19 -11.72
CA VAL A 201 1.11 15.76 -10.94
C VAL A 201 1.09 15.20 -9.51
N LEU A 202 1.26 13.89 -9.35
CA LEU A 202 1.30 13.24 -8.03
C LEU A 202 2.53 13.66 -7.20
N GLN A 203 3.71 13.74 -7.83
CA GLN A 203 4.93 14.23 -7.18
C GLN A 203 4.78 15.68 -6.73
N ASP A 204 4.30 16.56 -7.60
CA ASP A 204 4.08 17.98 -7.31
C ASP A 204 3.05 18.16 -6.19
N PHE A 205 2.00 17.35 -6.19
CA PHE A 205 1.02 17.32 -5.12
C PHE A 205 1.66 17.03 -3.76
N VAL A 206 2.48 15.97 -3.66
CA VAL A 206 3.17 15.61 -2.41
C VAL A 206 4.22 16.66 -2.03
N LYS A 207 4.95 17.19 -3.01
CA LYS A 207 5.96 18.23 -2.82
C LYS A 207 5.35 19.52 -2.26
N ALA A 208 4.18 19.93 -2.74
CA ALA A 208 3.45 21.10 -2.24
C ALA A 208 3.07 20.96 -0.75
N ARG A 209 2.90 19.73 -0.26
CA ARG A 209 2.54 19.41 1.15
C ARG A 209 3.74 19.09 2.03
N ARG A 210 4.95 19.18 1.49
CA ARG A 210 6.17 18.79 2.21
C ARG A 210 6.33 19.55 3.52
N ALA A 211 5.99 20.84 3.55
CA ALA A 211 6.11 21.69 4.73
C ALA A 211 5.20 21.26 5.89
N GLU A 212 4.04 20.67 5.58
CA GLU A 212 3.11 20.12 6.56
C GLU A 212 3.56 18.72 6.99
N LEU A 213 3.82 17.84 6.03
CA LEU A 213 4.27 16.46 6.28
C LEU A 213 5.53 16.40 7.15
N ARG A 214 6.51 17.30 6.92
CA ARG A 214 7.77 17.32 7.68
C ARG A 214 7.61 17.65 9.16
N ARG A 215 6.46 18.20 9.57
CA ARG A 215 6.17 18.48 10.99
C ARG A 215 6.03 17.18 11.80
N VAL A 216 5.69 16.09 11.11
CA VAL A 216 5.41 14.78 11.70
C VAL A 216 6.38 13.72 11.18
N PHE A 217 6.64 13.72 9.88
CA PHE A 217 7.45 12.72 9.19
C PHE A 217 8.71 13.34 8.59
N PRO A 218 9.90 13.11 9.18
CA PRO A 218 11.17 13.63 8.65
C PRO A 218 11.44 13.17 7.21
N SER A 219 10.99 11.97 6.85
CA SER A 219 11.12 11.41 5.50
C SER A 219 9.78 10.90 5.00
N VAL A 220 9.50 11.15 3.72
CA VAL A 220 8.32 10.64 3.01
C VAL A 220 8.76 9.93 1.74
N PHE A 221 8.32 8.70 1.53
CA PHE A 221 8.55 7.91 0.33
C PHE A 221 7.25 7.76 -0.45
N LEU A 222 7.28 8.02 -1.75
CA LEU A 222 6.11 7.96 -2.62
C LEU A 222 6.24 6.82 -3.63
N PHE A 223 5.22 5.97 -3.71
CA PHE A 223 5.16 4.82 -4.60
C PHE A 223 3.81 4.71 -5.31
N THR A 224 3.84 4.10 -6.49
CA THR A 224 2.64 3.60 -7.20
C THR A 224 2.75 2.11 -7.48
N SER A 225 1.61 1.45 -7.68
CA SER A 225 1.54 0.00 -7.88
C SER A 225 2.19 -0.52 -9.18
N LEU A 226 2.21 0.26 -10.27
CA LEU A 226 2.80 -0.19 -11.56
C LEU A 226 4.24 0.23 -11.76
N GLU A 227 4.58 1.49 -11.48
CA GLU A 227 5.88 2.06 -11.87
C GLU A 227 6.90 1.99 -10.71
N GLY A 228 6.42 1.77 -9.48
CA GLY A 228 7.27 1.71 -8.30
C GLY A 228 7.50 3.07 -7.67
N PHE A 229 8.77 3.41 -7.44
CA PHE A 229 9.17 4.57 -6.64
C PHE A 229 9.20 5.85 -7.45
N LEU A 230 8.49 6.86 -6.94
CA LEU A 230 8.38 8.16 -7.57
C LEU A 230 9.21 9.22 -6.87
N GLY A 231 9.62 9.02 -5.61
CA GLY A 231 10.50 9.97 -4.95
C GLY A 231 10.60 9.80 -3.45
N GLU A 232 11.71 10.30 -2.93
CA GLU A 232 11.98 10.45 -1.51
C GLU A 232 12.08 11.95 -1.22
N TYR A 233 11.33 12.37 -0.20
CA TYR A 233 11.26 13.74 0.26
C TYR A 233 11.79 13.76 1.69
N SER A 234 13.11 13.82 1.80
CA SER A 234 13.85 14.06 3.05
C SER A 234 14.10 15.56 3.23
N GLY A 235 14.60 15.96 4.40
CA GLY A 235 14.95 17.33 4.75
C GLY A 235 16.33 17.38 5.37
#